data_AF-A0AAW1MYP3-F1
#
_entry.id   AF-A0AAW1MYP3-F1
#
_cell.length_a   1.000
_cell.length_b   1.000
_cell.length_c   1.000
_cell.angle_alpha   90.00
_cell.angle_beta   90.00
_cell.angle_gamma   90.00
#
_symmetry.space_group_name_H-M   'P 1'
#
loop_
_entity.id
_entity.type
_entity.pdbx_description
1 polymer ?
#
loop_
_entity_poly.entity_id
_entity_poly.type
_entity_poly.pdbx_seq_one_letter_code
_entity_poly.pdbx_strand_id
1 'polypeptide(L)'
;MLYNESELEDPQDIVEAFSRHFSSVYQDSASVNFVDSVCSNSLSFNITAINDEDILQSMKRLRNKMTAAHDQIPSLMVRDCRNVFVQPLNQALWCVIVEMYSCNP
;
A
#
# COMPACT_ATOMS: atom_id res chain seq x y z
N MET A 1 -6.25 -4.38 33.58
CA MET A 1 -6.10 -4.90 32.19
C MET A 1 -4.66 -5.39 32.05
N LEU A 2 -4.39 -6.59 31.53
CA LEU A 2 -3.02 -7.13 31.49
C LEU A 2 -2.37 -6.91 30.11
N TYR A 3 -1.16 -6.34 30.09
CA TYR A 3 -0.34 -6.22 28.90
C TYR A 3 1.12 -6.57 29.22
N ASN A 4 1.68 -7.54 28.48
CA ASN A 4 3.06 -8.01 28.65
C ASN A 4 3.40 -8.42 30.10
N GLU A 5 2.48 -9.17 30.73
CA GLU A 5 2.56 -9.65 32.13
C GLU A 5 2.49 -8.56 33.22
N SER A 6 2.27 -7.30 32.85
CA SER A 6 2.03 -6.19 33.79
C SER A 6 0.55 -5.82 33.83
N GLU A 7 0.03 -5.59 35.04
CA GLU A 7 -1.32 -5.09 35.27
C GLU A 7 -1.34 -3.56 35.07
N LEU A 8 -2.16 -3.11 34.13
CA LEU A 8 -2.41 -1.70 33.87
C LEU A 8 -3.65 -1.31 34.67
N GLU A 9 -3.44 -0.54 35.73
CA GLU A 9 -4.49 -0.10 36.65
C GLU A 9 -4.86 1.37 36.42
N ASP A 10 -3.88 2.20 36.03
CA ASP A 10 -4.09 3.64 35.84
C ASP A 10 -4.10 4.06 34.36
N PRO A 11 -4.84 5.14 33.99
CA PRO A 11 -4.86 5.66 32.63
C PRO A 11 -3.47 5.98 32.06
N GLN A 12 -2.55 6.40 32.93
CA GLN A 12 -1.18 6.70 32.53
C GLN A 12 -0.43 5.43 32.08
N ASP A 13 -0.61 4.31 32.78
CA ASP A 13 0.02 3.03 32.42
C ASP A 13 -0.50 2.53 31.07
N ILE A 14 -1.79 2.73 30.80
CA ILE A 14 -2.41 2.36 29.52
C ILE A 14 -1.80 3.19 28.38
N VAL A 15 -1.69 4.50 28.56
CA VAL A 15 -1.10 5.40 27.54
C VAL A 15 0.37 5.08 27.31
N GLU A 16 1.12 4.79 28.37
CA GLU A 16 2.53 4.45 28.27
C GLU A 16 2.75 3.08 27.60
N ALA A 17 1.97 2.06 27.95
CA ALA A 17 2.02 0.75 27.31
C ALA A 17 1.66 0.85 25.81
N PHE A 18 0.65 1.64 25.47
CA PHE A 18 0.27 1.93 24.09
C PHE A 18 1.42 2.64 23.34
N SER A 19 1.97 3.70 23.93
CA SER A 19 3.09 4.47 23.35
C SER A 19 4.29 3.57 23.07
N ARG A 20 4.70 2.75 24.06
CA ARG A 20 5.82 1.79 23.89
C ARG A 20 5.55 0.77 22.80
N HIS A 21 4.34 0.22 22.73
CA HIS A 21 3.97 -0.70 21.66
C HIS A 21 4.10 -0.04 20.29
N PHE A 22 3.49 1.14 20.13
CA PHE A 22 3.53 1.88 18.87
C PHE A 22 4.96 2.28 18.49
N SER A 23 5.74 2.82 19.42
CA SER A 23 7.15 3.14 19.18
C SER A 23 7.98 1.90 18.81
N SER A 24 7.67 0.71 19.35
CA SER A 24 8.43 -0.52 19.03
C SER A 24 8.18 -1.04 17.61
N VAL A 25 7.00 -0.78 17.04
CA VAL A 25 6.66 -1.24 15.69
C VAL A 25 7.10 -0.27 14.60
N TYR A 26 7.39 0.99 14.94
CA TYR A 26 8.02 1.94 14.04
C TYR A 26 9.54 1.88 14.23
N GLN A 27 10.27 1.55 13.17
CA GLN A 27 11.72 1.70 13.18
C GLN A 27 12.07 3.19 13.32
N ASP A 28 12.98 3.50 14.23
CA ASP A 28 13.52 4.84 14.38
C ASP A 28 14.19 5.23 13.06
N SER A 29 13.57 6.15 12.32
CA SER A 29 14.08 6.63 11.02
C SER A 29 15.45 7.34 11.13
N ALA A 30 15.97 7.50 12.35
CA ALA A 30 17.18 8.21 12.69
C ALA A 30 18.49 7.53 12.25
N SER A 31 18.47 6.30 11.72
CA SER A 31 19.66 5.67 11.11
C SER A 31 19.47 5.25 9.66
N VAL A 32 18.42 5.74 8.99
CA VAL A 32 18.57 5.94 7.55
C VAL A 32 19.58 7.07 7.43
N ASN A 33 20.85 6.71 7.31
CA ASN A 33 21.82 7.62 6.77
C ASN A 33 21.24 8.04 5.42
N PHE A 34 20.59 9.20 5.38
CA PHE A 34 20.61 10.06 4.22
C PHE A 34 22.07 10.51 4.03
N VAL A 35 23.00 9.56 3.84
CA VAL A 35 23.92 9.72 2.71
C VAL A 35 22.97 10.03 1.58
N ASP A 36 23.24 11.05 0.79
CA ASP A 36 22.57 11.26 -0.49
C ASP A 36 22.62 9.94 -1.28
N SER A 37 21.71 9.02 -0.96
CA SER A 37 21.16 8.06 -1.86
C SER A 37 20.46 9.00 -2.79
N VAL A 38 21.24 9.50 -3.75
CA VAL A 38 20.85 9.68 -5.13
C VAL A 38 19.52 8.99 -5.26
N CYS A 39 18.44 9.76 -5.46
CA CYS A 39 17.19 9.19 -5.94
C CYS A 39 17.61 8.29 -7.10
N SER A 40 17.84 7.02 -6.80
CA SER A 40 18.44 6.15 -7.75
C SER A 40 17.24 5.73 -8.53
N ASN A 41 16.98 6.48 -9.59
CA ASN A 41 16.13 6.07 -10.68
C ASN A 41 16.61 4.71 -11.26
N SER A 42 17.70 4.13 -10.74
CA SER A 42 18.22 2.79 -11.03
C SER A 42 17.55 1.64 -10.27
N LEU A 43 16.45 1.83 -9.53
CA LEU A 43 15.53 0.70 -9.37
C LEU A 43 14.89 0.49 -10.75
N SER A 44 15.54 -0.33 -11.57
CA SER A 44 15.06 -0.74 -12.88
C SER A 44 13.79 -1.58 -12.69
N PHE A 45 12.67 -0.90 -12.44
CA PHE A 45 11.35 -1.50 -12.49
C PHE A 45 11.08 -1.87 -13.95
N ASN A 46 11.36 -3.12 -14.30
CA ASN A 46 10.98 -3.67 -15.58
C ASN A 46 9.51 -4.07 -15.52
N ILE A 47 8.63 -3.09 -15.67
CA ILE A 47 7.20 -3.36 -15.88
C ILE A 47 7.07 -3.84 -17.32
N THR A 48 7.22 -5.16 -17.48
CA THR A 48 6.82 -5.84 -18.72
C THR A 48 5.32 -5.63 -18.91
N ALA A 49 4.92 -5.36 -20.15
CA ALA A 49 3.57 -4.91 -20.50
C ALA A 49 2.47 -5.63 -19.72
N ILE A 50 1.59 -4.86 -19.09
CA ILE A 50 0.43 -5.37 -18.35
C ILE A 50 -0.67 -5.68 -19.37
N ASN A 51 -1.24 -6.89 -19.31
CA ASN A 51 -2.38 -7.26 -20.14
C ASN A 51 -3.69 -7.32 -19.33
N ASP A 52 -4.80 -7.44 -20.03
CA ASP A 52 -6.14 -7.52 -19.43
C ASP A 52 -6.27 -8.69 -18.41
N GLU A 53 -5.64 -9.83 -18.67
CA GLU A 53 -5.70 -11.00 -17.78
C GLU A 53 -4.97 -10.74 -16.45
N ASP A 54 -3.83 -10.06 -16.48
CA ASP A 54 -3.09 -9.67 -15.27
C ASP A 54 -3.94 -8.76 -14.37
N ILE A 55 -4.67 -7.82 -14.98
CA ILE A 55 -5.59 -6.92 -14.28
C ILE A 55 -6.74 -7.72 -13.69
N LEU A 56 -7.40 -8.58 -14.49
CA LEU A 56 -8.52 -9.39 -14.04
C LEU A 56 -8.15 -10.32 -12.87
N GLN A 57 -6.99 -10.98 -12.94
CA GLN A 57 -6.48 -11.84 -11.86
C GLN A 57 -6.16 -11.03 -10.60
N SER A 58 -5.60 -9.83 -10.77
CA SER A 58 -5.33 -8.92 -9.65
C SER A 58 -6.63 -8.46 -8.98
N MET A 59 -7.63 -8.06 -9.77
CA MET A 59 -8.94 -7.66 -9.27
C MET A 59 -9.68 -8.80 -8.56
N LYS A 60 -9.51 -10.04 -9.02
CA LYS A 60 -10.09 -11.23 -8.36
C LYS A 60 -9.56 -11.45 -6.93
N ARG A 61 -8.33 -11.00 -6.66
CA ARG A 61 -7.69 -11.09 -5.33
C ARG A 61 -8.14 -10.00 -4.35
N LEU A 62 -8.93 -9.03 -4.80
CA LEU A 62 -9.48 -8.00 -3.93
C LEU A 62 -10.34 -8.62 -2.84
N ARG A 63 -10.15 -8.13 -1.61
CA ARG A 63 -10.93 -8.57 -0.44
C ARG A 63 -12.41 -8.36 -0.71
N ASN A 64 -13.21 -9.36 -0.33
CA ASN A 64 -14.66 -9.27 -0.39
C ASN A 64 -15.16 -8.42 0.79
N LYS A 65 -15.09 -7.09 0.66
CA LYS A 65 -15.58 -6.17 1.68
C LYS A 65 -16.57 -5.20 1.05
N MET A 66 -17.65 -4.97 1.79
CA MET A 66 -18.67 -4.00 1.40
C MET A 66 -18.36 -2.59 1.91
N THR A 67 -17.30 -2.45 2.71
CA THR A 67 -16.78 -1.15 3.16
C THR A 67 -15.97 -0.51 2.04
N ALA A 68 -16.34 0.72 1.69
CA ALA A 68 -15.55 1.53 0.79
C ALA A 68 -14.22 1.96 1.43
N ALA A 69 -13.19 2.10 0.59
CA ALA A 69 -11.92 2.67 1.01
C ALA A 69 -11.97 4.20 0.82
N HIS A 70 -10.81 4.82 0.60
CA HIS A 70 -10.70 6.27 0.42
C HIS A 70 -11.33 6.74 -0.90
N ASP A 71 -11.50 5.82 -1.85
CA ASP A 71 -12.17 6.01 -3.14
C ASP A 71 -13.70 6.05 -3.05
N GLN A 72 -14.29 5.79 -1.88
CA GLN A 72 -15.73 5.67 -1.68
C GLN A 72 -16.39 4.56 -2.52
N ILE A 73 -15.59 3.61 -3.04
CA ILE A 73 -16.08 2.46 -3.82
C ILE A 73 -15.83 1.17 -3.01
N PRO A 74 -16.88 0.37 -2.73
CA PRO A 74 -16.69 -0.93 -2.11
C PRO A 74 -15.81 -1.85 -2.95
N SER A 75 -14.84 -2.51 -2.32
CA SER A 75 -13.94 -3.45 -3.03
C SER A 75 -14.69 -4.62 -3.66
N LEU A 76 -15.86 -4.98 -3.13
CA LEU A 76 -16.82 -5.91 -3.75
C LEU A 76 -17.24 -5.44 -5.15
N MET A 77 -17.61 -4.16 -5.31
CA MET A 77 -18.05 -3.63 -6.61
C MET A 77 -16.92 -3.61 -7.63
N VAL A 78 -15.72 -3.21 -7.22
CA VAL A 78 -14.53 -3.22 -8.08
C VAL A 78 -14.28 -4.64 -8.60
N ARG A 79 -14.32 -5.64 -7.71
CA ARG A 79 -14.08 -7.05 -8.07
C ARG A 79 -15.16 -7.63 -8.99
N ASP A 80 -16.42 -7.34 -8.72
CA ASP A 80 -17.55 -7.94 -9.43
C ASP A 80 -17.76 -7.28 -10.80
N CYS A 81 -17.48 -5.98 -10.91
CA CYS A 81 -17.48 -5.21 -12.16
C CYS A 81 -16.13 -5.21 -12.89
N ARG A 82 -15.22 -6.14 -12.57
CA ARG A 82 -13.86 -6.20 -13.15
C ARG A 82 -13.82 -6.17 -14.68
N ASN A 83 -14.80 -6.79 -15.35
CA ASN A 83 -14.87 -6.82 -16.82
C ASN A 83 -15.18 -5.44 -17.41
N VAL A 84 -15.85 -4.55 -16.65
CA VAL A 84 -16.12 -3.17 -17.05
C VAL A 84 -14.90 -2.29 -16.78
N PHE A 85 -14.20 -2.54 -15.69
CA PHE A 85 -13.03 -1.76 -15.27
C PHE A 85 -11.72 -2.13 -15.97
N VAL A 86 -11.61 -3.32 -16.56
CA VAL A 86 -10.36 -3.79 -17.18
C VAL A 86 -9.82 -2.81 -18.23
N GLN A 87 -10.69 -2.31 -19.10
CA GLN A 87 -10.33 -1.37 -20.17
C GLN A 87 -9.83 -0.01 -19.63
N PRO A 88 -10.58 0.73 -18.78
CA PRO A 88 -10.08 2.00 -18.25
C PRO A 88 -8.84 1.84 -17.37
N LEU A 89 -8.71 0.74 -16.62
CA LEU A 89 -7.52 0.47 -15.80
C LEU A 89 -6.29 0.16 -16.66
N ASN A 90 -6.46 -0.62 -17.73
CA ASN A 90 -5.36 -0.91 -18.64
C ASN A 90 -4.85 0.39 -19.30
N GLN A 91 -5.76 1.25 -19.75
CA GLN A 91 -5.39 2.55 -20.31
C GLN A 91 -4.65 3.44 -19.29
N ALA A 92 -5.12 3.51 -18.05
CA ALA A 92 -4.48 4.30 -17.00
C ALA A 92 -3.07 3.79 -16.67
N LEU A 93 -2.91 2.46 -16.54
CA LEU A 93 -1.62 1.83 -16.30
C LEU A 93 -0.66 2.04 -17.47
N TRP A 94 -1.14 1.96 -18.71
CA TRP A 94 -0.33 2.23 -19.89
C TRP A 94 0.17 3.67 -19.91
N CYS A 95 -0.67 4.65 -19.58
CA CYS A 95 -0.25 6.06 -19.46
C CYS A 95 0.87 6.23 -18.43
N VAL A 96 0.74 5.63 -17.25
CA VAL A 96 1.76 5.70 -16.19
C VAL A 96 3.07 5.05 -16.65
N ILE A 97 3.00 3.89 -17.30
CA ILE A 97 4.18 3.19 -17.82
C ILE A 97 4.90 4.07 -18.86
N VAL A 98 4.16 4.68 -19.80
CA VAL A 98 4.74 5.56 -20.83
C VAL A 98 5.40 6.79 -20.20
N GLU A 99 4.80 7.40 -19.18
CA GLU A 99 5.38 8.54 -18.46
C GLU A 99 6.68 8.15 -17.74
N MET A 100 6.72 6.98 -17.10
CA MET A 100 7.92 6.46 -16.44
C MET A 100 9.07 6.20 -17.42
N TYR A 101 8.79 5.69 -18.63
CA TYR A 101 9.81 5.48 -19.67
C TYR A 101 10.21 6.78 -20.37
N SER A 102 9.34 7.79 -20.41
CA SER A 102 9.66 9.10 -20.98
C SER A 102 10.56 9.95 -20.06
N CYS A 103 10.58 9.65 -18.77
CA CYS A 103 11.43 10.31 -17.76
C CYS A 103 12.81 9.66 -17.56
N ASN A 104 13.17 8.61 -18.30
CA ASN A 104 14.52 8.03 -18.30
C ASN A 104 15.30 8.58 -19.52
N PRO A 105 16.26 9.51 -19.35
CA PRO A 105 17.13 9.98 -20.43
C PRO A 105 18.15 8.93 -20.88
#